data_AF-A0A8J6RUU6-F1
#
_entry.id   AF-A0A8J6RUU6-F1
#
_cell.length_a   1.000
_cell.length_b   1.000
_cell.length_c   1.000
_cell.angle_alpha   90.00
_cell.angle_beta   90.00
_cell.angle_gamma   90.00
#
_symmetry.space_group_name_H-M   'P 1'
#
loop_
_entity.id
_entity.type
_entity.pdbx_description
1 polymer ?
#
loop_
_entity_poly.entity_id
_entity_poly.type
_entity_poly.pdbx_seq_one_letter_code
_entity_poly.pdbx_strand_id
1 'polypeptide(L)'
;MDNFSVETASQLWNYLVNQTYFKILQNLLWAAGILLLTRLAVGWIGGLTRKTLSRTEPTLRKFLVQVAEIFTLVVGIVAVLNKLGIQTTSVVAVLGAAGLAVGLALQNTLSHFAAGVMLISTRPFEVGDFIEGAGVAGVVDAIGTFSTTLITRDNVVITVPNGQLFSGNLKNTSALGKRRVDLEIDIGDRPIEPTITLLLSLVQPHPLILDEPKPTCHVSSISATGTVLYLRPWCSTEAYDHVRSEVQQLVKEALRTDSPV
;
A
#
# COMPACT_ATOMS: atom_id res chain seq x y z
N MET A 1 35.66 -61.91 -51.85
CA MET A 1 35.16 -61.55 -50.50
C MET A 1 34.94 -60.03 -50.34
N ASP A 2 35.11 -59.21 -51.39
CA ASP A 2 35.13 -57.75 -51.26
C ASP A 2 33.77 -57.03 -51.44
N ASN A 3 32.75 -57.64 -52.07
CA ASN A 3 31.45 -56.98 -52.26
C ASN A 3 30.54 -57.01 -51.02
N PHE A 4 30.74 -57.97 -50.11
CA PHE A 4 29.85 -58.15 -48.95
C PHE A 4 30.07 -57.06 -47.88
N SER A 5 31.29 -56.54 -47.75
CA SER A 5 31.61 -55.43 -46.83
C SER A 5 31.08 -54.08 -47.34
N VAL A 6 31.07 -53.87 -48.66
CA VAL A 6 30.61 -52.61 -49.28
C VAL A 6 29.07 -52.53 -49.26
N GLU A 7 28.36 -53.63 -49.56
CA GLU A 7 26.90 -53.67 -49.49
C GLU A 7 26.40 -53.50 -48.05
N THR A 8 27.01 -54.17 -47.08
CA THR A 8 26.62 -54.03 -45.66
C THR A 8 26.90 -52.64 -45.12
N ALA A 9 28.03 -52.01 -45.49
CA ALA A 9 28.32 -50.62 -45.15
C ALA A 9 27.28 -49.65 -45.75
N SER A 10 26.87 -49.86 -47.01
CA SER A 10 25.84 -49.04 -47.66
C SER A 10 24.45 -49.21 -47.02
N GLN A 11 24.10 -50.42 -46.59
CA GLN A 11 22.84 -50.70 -45.90
C GLN A 11 22.79 -50.07 -44.51
N LEU A 12 23.88 -50.15 -43.75
CA LEU A 12 24.01 -49.49 -42.45
C LEU A 12 23.96 -47.97 -42.59
N TRP A 13 24.63 -47.42 -43.61
CA TRP A 13 24.58 -45.99 -43.93
C TRP A 13 23.15 -45.54 -44.23
N ASN A 14 22.45 -46.25 -45.13
CA ASN A 14 21.06 -45.93 -45.48
C ASN A 14 20.12 -46.06 -44.27
N TYR A 15 20.32 -47.06 -43.40
CA TYR A 15 19.52 -47.22 -42.18
C TYR A 15 19.73 -46.06 -41.20
N LEU A 16 20.98 -45.66 -40.95
CA LEU A 16 21.32 -44.54 -40.07
C LEU A 16 20.82 -43.20 -40.61
N VAL A 17 20.97 -43.00 -41.91
CA VAL A 17 20.50 -41.81 -42.62
C VAL A 17 18.96 -41.74 -42.58
N ASN A 18 18.26 -42.83 -42.87
CA ASN A 18 16.79 -42.87 -42.85
C ASN A 18 16.21 -42.68 -41.44
N GLN A 19 16.86 -43.25 -40.41
CA GLN A 19 16.54 -42.99 -38.99
C GLN A 19 16.69 -41.51 -38.62
N THR A 20 17.74 -40.85 -39.10
CA THR A 20 18.00 -39.43 -38.84
C THR A 20 16.97 -38.56 -39.54
N TYR A 21 16.67 -38.83 -40.82
CA TYR A 21 15.61 -38.13 -41.56
C TYR A 21 14.23 -38.28 -40.91
N PHE A 22 13.88 -39.49 -40.46
CA PHE A 22 12.59 -39.74 -39.80
C PHE A 22 12.45 -38.92 -38.50
N LYS A 23 13.51 -38.86 -37.68
CA LYS A 23 13.51 -38.05 -36.45
C LYS A 23 13.40 -36.55 -36.73
N ILE A 24 14.12 -36.04 -37.73
CA ILE A 24 14.05 -34.62 -38.13
C ILE A 24 12.64 -34.29 -38.62
N LEU A 25 12.06 -35.15 -39.48
CA LEU A 25 10.70 -34.98 -39.98
C LEU A 25 9.66 -34.98 -38.85
N GLN A 26 9.78 -35.91 -37.90
CA GLN A 26 8.92 -35.98 -36.71
C GLN A 26 9.04 -34.72 -35.85
N ASN A 27 10.26 -34.23 -35.61
CA ASN A 27 10.49 -33.00 -34.83
C ASN A 27 9.93 -31.75 -35.52
N LEU A 28 10.04 -31.67 -36.85
CA LEU A 28 9.43 -30.59 -37.64
C LEU A 28 7.91 -30.63 -37.59
N LEU A 29 7.29 -31.82 -37.64
CA LEU A 29 5.85 -31.97 -37.47
C LEU A 29 5.39 -31.53 -36.08
N TRP A 30 6.10 -31.93 -35.01
CA TRP A 30 5.81 -31.45 -33.66
C TRP A 30 5.99 -29.95 -33.52
N ALA A 31 7.06 -29.39 -34.08
CA ALA A 31 7.31 -27.95 -34.09
C ALA A 31 6.18 -27.18 -34.80
N ALA A 32 5.74 -27.66 -35.96
CA ALA A 32 4.61 -27.08 -36.69
C ALA A 32 3.31 -27.17 -35.90
N GLY A 33 3.04 -28.32 -35.26
CA GLY A 33 1.89 -28.51 -34.38
C GLY A 33 1.88 -27.55 -33.18
N ILE A 34 3.02 -27.38 -32.51
CA ILE A 34 3.18 -26.44 -31.39
C ILE A 34 3.00 -25.00 -31.87
N LEU A 35 3.54 -24.64 -33.04
CA LEU A 35 3.39 -23.28 -33.58
C LEU A 35 1.92 -22.96 -33.93
N LEU A 36 1.19 -23.93 -34.49
CA LEU A 36 -0.26 -23.83 -34.71
C LEU A 36 -1.02 -23.65 -33.39
N LEU A 37 -0.74 -24.50 -32.39
CA LEU A 37 -1.34 -24.39 -31.07
C LEU A 37 -1.01 -23.06 -30.39
N THR A 38 0.21 -22.56 -30.54
CA THR A 38 0.63 -21.25 -30.02
C THR A 38 -0.19 -20.13 -30.65
N ARG A 39 -0.34 -20.11 -31.99
CA ARG A 39 -1.16 -19.09 -32.66
C ARG A 39 -2.61 -19.13 -32.23
N LEU A 40 -3.18 -20.32 -32.08
CA LEU A 40 -4.54 -20.49 -31.54
C LEU A 40 -4.62 -19.96 -30.11
N ALA A 41 -3.65 -20.31 -29.25
CA ALA A 41 -3.59 -19.87 -27.86
C ALA A 41 -3.46 -18.34 -27.75
N VAL A 42 -2.64 -17.69 -28.58
CA VAL A 42 -2.49 -16.22 -28.62
C VAL A 42 -3.84 -15.56 -28.92
N GLY A 43 -4.56 -16.03 -29.96
CA GLY A 43 -5.87 -15.49 -30.30
C GLY A 43 -6.92 -15.74 -29.22
N TRP A 44 -6.91 -16.94 -28.60
CA TRP A 44 -7.81 -17.30 -27.50
C TRP A 44 -7.58 -16.46 -26.25
N ILE A 45 -6.32 -16.34 -25.81
CA ILE A 45 -5.93 -15.56 -24.63
C ILE A 45 -6.20 -14.08 -24.88
N GLY A 46 -5.83 -13.54 -26.05
CA GLY A 46 -6.13 -12.15 -26.41
C GLY A 46 -7.64 -11.86 -26.41
N GLY A 47 -8.46 -12.79 -26.91
CA GLY A 47 -9.91 -12.70 -26.86
C GLY A 47 -10.48 -12.75 -25.45
N LEU A 48 -9.99 -13.68 -24.61
CA LEU A 48 -10.39 -13.81 -23.21
C LEU A 48 -10.03 -12.56 -22.41
N THR A 49 -8.78 -12.09 -22.51
CA THR A 49 -8.29 -10.89 -21.82
C THR A 49 -9.09 -9.65 -22.24
N ARG A 50 -9.43 -9.52 -23.53
CA ARG A 50 -10.29 -8.43 -24.02
C ARG A 50 -11.69 -8.47 -23.44
N LYS A 51 -12.28 -9.66 -23.29
CA LYS A 51 -13.61 -9.86 -22.69
C LYS A 51 -13.61 -9.52 -21.20
N THR A 52 -12.61 -10.01 -20.46
CA THR A 52 -12.46 -9.77 -19.02
C THR A 52 -12.22 -8.29 -18.72
N LEU A 53 -11.42 -7.60 -19.53
CA LEU A 53 -11.10 -6.17 -19.38
C LEU A 53 -12.07 -5.23 -20.12
N SER A 54 -13.28 -5.70 -20.47
CA SER A 54 -14.24 -4.93 -21.27
C SER A 54 -14.64 -3.59 -20.65
N ARG A 55 -14.62 -3.49 -19.31
CA ARG A 55 -14.93 -2.27 -18.53
C ARG A 55 -13.73 -1.37 -18.24
N THR A 56 -12.52 -1.79 -18.64
CA THR A 56 -11.28 -1.03 -18.44
C THR A 56 -11.09 0.00 -19.55
N GLU A 57 -10.36 1.08 -19.24
CA GLU A 57 -9.97 2.10 -20.20
C GLU A 57 -9.35 1.47 -21.48
N PRO A 58 -9.75 1.92 -22.69
CA PRO A 58 -9.36 1.26 -23.93
C PRO A 58 -7.86 1.11 -24.16
N THR A 59 -7.04 2.08 -23.75
CA THR A 59 -5.58 2.09 -23.91
C THR A 59 -4.93 1.06 -22.99
N LEU A 60 -5.29 1.06 -21.72
CA LEU A 60 -4.81 0.07 -20.74
C LEU A 60 -5.22 -1.35 -21.15
N ARG A 61 -6.46 -1.53 -21.63
CA ARG A 61 -6.91 -2.82 -22.17
C ARG A 61 -6.05 -3.28 -23.35
N LYS A 62 -5.77 -2.40 -24.32
CA LYS A 62 -4.92 -2.74 -25.48
C LYS A 62 -3.53 -3.15 -25.03
N PHE A 63 -2.94 -2.41 -24.10
CA PHE A 63 -1.62 -2.71 -23.54
C PHE A 63 -1.59 -4.09 -22.86
N LEU A 64 -2.55 -4.40 -21.98
CA LEU A 64 -2.60 -5.68 -21.27
C LEU A 64 -2.85 -6.88 -22.20
N VAL A 65 -3.68 -6.70 -23.24
CA VAL A 65 -3.87 -7.72 -24.27
C VAL A 65 -2.56 -7.98 -25.03
N GLN A 66 -1.85 -6.91 -25.43
CA GLN A 66 -0.55 -7.05 -26.12
C GLN A 66 0.50 -7.76 -25.26
N VAL A 67 0.58 -7.44 -23.97
CA VAL A 67 1.51 -8.11 -23.04
C VAL A 67 1.18 -9.59 -22.94
N ALA A 68 -0.10 -9.96 -22.80
CA ALA A 68 -0.52 -11.36 -22.72
C ALA A 68 -0.25 -12.14 -24.02
N GLU A 69 -0.50 -11.52 -25.18
CA GLU A 69 -0.22 -12.11 -26.50
C GLU A 69 1.28 -12.33 -26.71
N ILE A 70 2.12 -11.33 -26.39
CA ILE A 70 3.59 -11.42 -26.50
C ILE A 70 4.12 -12.50 -25.55
N PHE A 71 3.67 -12.52 -24.30
CA PHE A 71 4.09 -13.53 -23.33
C PHE A 71 3.76 -14.95 -23.81
N THR A 72 2.54 -15.17 -24.30
CA THR A 72 2.10 -16.45 -24.87
C THR A 72 2.96 -16.85 -26.07
N LEU A 73 3.25 -15.91 -26.96
CA LEU A 73 4.10 -16.14 -28.13
C LEU A 73 5.51 -16.56 -27.73
N VAL A 74 6.12 -15.87 -26.76
CA VAL A 74 7.47 -16.19 -26.26
C VAL A 74 7.52 -17.62 -25.71
N VAL A 75 6.55 -18.00 -24.87
CA VAL A 75 6.46 -19.37 -24.33
C VAL A 75 6.35 -20.41 -25.46
N GLY A 76 5.52 -20.13 -26.46
CA GLY A 76 5.36 -21.03 -27.61
C GLY A 76 6.63 -21.15 -28.45
N ILE A 77 7.35 -20.05 -28.69
CA ILE A 77 8.65 -20.07 -29.40
C ILE A 77 9.66 -20.93 -28.65
N VAL A 78 9.78 -20.77 -27.32
CA VAL A 78 10.68 -21.60 -26.50
C VAL A 78 10.32 -23.08 -26.59
N ALA A 79 9.02 -23.42 -26.59
CA ALA A 79 8.56 -24.80 -26.75
C ALA A 79 8.94 -25.40 -28.12
N VAL A 80 8.83 -24.61 -29.20
CA VAL A 80 9.25 -25.01 -30.55
C VAL A 80 10.76 -25.23 -30.60
N LEU A 81 11.56 -24.30 -30.09
CA LEU A 81 13.03 -24.42 -30.08
C LEU A 81 13.49 -25.69 -29.35
N ASN A 82 12.86 -26.00 -28.22
CA ASN A 82 13.16 -27.22 -27.45
C ASN A 82 12.88 -28.49 -28.29
N LYS A 83 11.76 -28.55 -29.03
CA LYS A 83 11.47 -29.70 -29.92
C LYS A 83 12.41 -29.82 -31.12
N LEU A 84 12.96 -28.71 -31.59
CA LEU A 84 13.99 -28.73 -32.64
C LEU A 84 15.37 -29.17 -32.11
N GLY A 85 15.50 -29.46 -30.81
CA GLY A 85 16.76 -29.88 -30.18
C GLY A 85 17.71 -28.70 -29.92
N ILE A 86 17.24 -27.46 -30.04
CA ILE A 86 18.02 -26.27 -29.70
C ILE A 86 18.04 -26.13 -28.19
N GLN A 87 19.23 -25.90 -27.63
CA GLN A 87 19.40 -25.72 -26.19
C GLN A 87 18.75 -24.40 -25.75
N THR A 88 17.57 -24.49 -25.13
CA THR A 88 16.79 -23.32 -24.70
C THR A 88 17.25 -22.71 -23.38
N THR A 89 18.20 -23.34 -22.69
CA THR A 89 18.71 -22.88 -21.38
C THR A 89 19.18 -21.43 -21.40
N SER A 90 19.94 -21.03 -22.43
CA SER A 90 20.42 -19.65 -22.59
C SER A 90 19.28 -18.66 -22.86
N VAL A 91 18.30 -19.04 -23.67
CA VAL A 91 17.10 -18.23 -23.96
C VAL A 91 16.28 -18.03 -22.68
N VAL A 92 16.03 -19.11 -21.95
CA VAL A 92 15.29 -19.08 -20.69
C VAL A 92 16.04 -18.25 -19.64
N ALA A 93 17.38 -18.32 -19.59
CA ALA A 93 18.18 -17.49 -18.69
C ALA A 93 18.03 -15.99 -18.99
N VAL A 94 18.09 -15.60 -20.27
CA VAL A 94 17.89 -14.19 -20.68
C VAL A 94 16.45 -13.73 -20.38
N LEU A 95 15.45 -14.55 -20.69
CA LEU A 95 14.05 -14.26 -20.38
C LEU A 95 13.83 -14.13 -18.86
N GLY A 96 14.47 -14.98 -18.06
CA GLY A 96 14.44 -14.92 -16.61
C GLY A 96 15.05 -13.61 -16.08
N ALA A 97 16.21 -13.21 -16.61
CA ALA A 97 16.85 -11.94 -16.26
C ALA A 97 15.98 -10.72 -16.65
N ALA A 98 15.39 -10.74 -17.85
CA ALA A 98 14.45 -9.71 -18.29
C ALA A 98 13.20 -9.65 -17.42
N GLY A 99 12.64 -10.81 -17.05
CA GLY A 99 11.49 -10.91 -16.16
C GLY A 99 11.79 -10.37 -14.76
N LEU A 100 12.97 -10.68 -14.21
CA LEU A 100 13.44 -10.11 -12.94
C LEU A 100 13.54 -8.59 -13.01
N ALA A 101 14.13 -8.05 -14.08
CA ALA A 101 14.25 -6.60 -14.27
C ALA A 101 12.88 -5.91 -14.31
N VAL A 102 11.91 -6.48 -15.04
CA VAL A 102 10.52 -5.98 -15.07
C VAL A 102 9.86 -6.11 -13.69
N GLY A 103 10.07 -7.22 -12.98
CA GLY A 103 9.54 -7.44 -11.64
C GLY A 103 10.07 -6.42 -10.62
N LEU A 104 11.37 -6.14 -10.65
CA LEU A 104 12.00 -5.11 -9.83
C LEU A 104 11.49 -3.71 -10.18
N ALA A 105 11.27 -3.42 -11.47
CA ALA A 105 10.67 -2.16 -11.90
C ALA A 105 9.23 -1.96 -11.39
N LEU A 106 8.48 -3.05 -11.21
CA LEU A 106 7.10 -3.04 -10.70
C LEU A 106 6.99 -3.25 -9.18
N GLN A 107 8.12 -3.44 -8.49
CA GLN A 107 8.15 -3.80 -7.07
C GLN A 107 7.37 -2.81 -6.20
N ASN A 108 7.55 -1.51 -6.40
CA ASN A 108 6.87 -0.47 -5.62
C ASN A 108 5.36 -0.45 -5.86
N THR A 109 4.93 -0.57 -7.12
CA THR A 109 3.51 -0.62 -7.47
C THR A 109 2.82 -1.81 -6.82
N LEU A 110 3.47 -2.98 -6.83
CA LEU A 110 2.93 -4.19 -6.21
C LEU A 110 2.92 -4.09 -4.68
N SER A 111 3.93 -3.44 -4.09
CA SER A 111 3.96 -3.14 -2.65
C SER A 111 2.78 -2.25 -2.24
N HIS A 112 2.47 -1.21 -3.00
CA HIS A 112 1.31 -0.34 -2.74
C HIS A 112 -0.03 -1.07 -2.89
N PHE A 113 -0.15 -1.97 -3.88
CA PHE A 113 -1.31 -2.84 -4.01
C PHE A 113 -1.50 -3.71 -2.78
N ALA A 114 -0.46 -4.42 -2.36
CA ALA A 114 -0.49 -5.31 -1.20
C ALA A 114 -0.82 -4.54 0.09
N ALA A 115 -0.23 -3.36 0.27
CA ALA A 115 -0.53 -2.47 1.38
C ALA A 115 -2.01 -2.04 1.38
N GLY A 116 -2.59 -1.72 0.21
CA GLY A 116 -4.01 -1.39 0.09
C GLY A 116 -4.93 -2.53 0.54
N VAL A 117 -4.64 -3.75 0.11
CA VAL A 117 -5.38 -4.95 0.55
C VAL A 117 -5.26 -5.13 2.07
N MET A 118 -4.06 -4.93 2.62
CA MET A 118 -3.82 -5.04 4.05
C MET A 118 -4.57 -3.98 4.85
N LEU A 119 -4.54 -2.70 4.42
CA LEU A 119 -5.29 -1.62 5.08
C LEU A 119 -6.79 -1.92 5.15
N ILE A 120 -7.37 -2.45 4.07
CA ILE A 120 -8.79 -2.83 4.04
C ILE A 120 -9.09 -4.05 4.94
N SER A 121 -8.15 -4.99 5.03
CA SER A 121 -8.30 -6.21 5.82
C SER A 121 -8.12 -5.98 7.32
N THR A 122 -7.05 -5.31 7.72
CA THR A 122 -6.72 -5.06 9.14
C THR A 122 -7.44 -3.85 9.70
N ARG A 123 -7.97 -2.96 8.84
CA ARG A 123 -8.72 -1.74 9.19
C ARG A 123 -8.12 -0.95 10.35
N PRO A 124 -6.85 -0.49 10.25
CA PRO A 124 -6.27 0.37 11.27
C PRO A 124 -6.94 1.76 11.33
N PHE A 125 -7.68 2.11 10.27
CA PHE A 125 -8.54 3.27 10.15
C PHE A 125 -9.63 2.98 9.11
N GLU A 126 -10.72 3.75 9.16
CA GLU A 126 -11.83 3.68 8.20
C GLU A 126 -12.01 5.01 7.46
N VAL A 127 -12.83 5.00 6.39
CA VAL A 127 -13.23 6.23 5.70
C VAL A 127 -14.00 7.12 6.69
N GLY A 128 -13.60 8.39 6.79
CA GLY A 128 -14.10 9.35 7.76
C GLY A 128 -13.18 9.56 8.98
N ASP A 129 -12.19 8.69 9.21
CA ASP A 129 -11.25 8.88 10.31
C ASP A 129 -10.27 10.01 10.02
N PHE A 130 -9.95 10.81 11.04
CA PHE A 130 -8.83 11.75 10.99
C PHE A 130 -7.55 11.05 11.41
N ILE A 131 -6.64 10.89 10.45
CA ILE A 131 -5.36 10.21 10.64
C ILE A 131 -4.18 11.15 10.40
N GLU A 132 -3.07 10.83 11.04
CA GLU A 132 -1.76 11.44 10.81
C GLU A 132 -0.75 10.31 10.52
N GLY A 133 -0.12 10.36 9.34
CA GLY A 133 0.77 9.32 8.84
C GLY A 133 1.47 9.75 7.56
N ALA A 134 2.62 9.14 7.25
CA ALA A 134 3.43 9.50 6.08
C ALA A 134 3.78 11.02 5.97
N GLY A 135 3.84 11.73 7.11
CA GLY A 135 4.14 13.16 7.15
C GLY A 135 2.97 14.08 6.82
N VAL A 136 1.76 13.55 6.66
CA VAL A 136 0.54 14.32 6.38
C VAL A 136 -0.57 13.97 7.37
N ALA A 137 -1.52 14.90 7.56
CA ALA A 137 -2.68 14.71 8.41
C ALA A 137 -3.97 15.13 7.70
N GLY A 138 -5.03 14.33 7.82
CA GLY A 138 -6.30 14.60 7.16
C GLY A 138 -7.36 13.55 7.46
N VAL A 139 -8.59 13.85 7.05
CA VAL A 139 -9.71 12.92 7.06
C VAL A 139 -9.59 11.97 5.88
N VAL A 140 -9.73 10.67 6.12
CA VAL A 140 -9.71 9.65 5.07
C VAL A 140 -10.97 9.75 4.23
N ASP A 141 -10.82 10.08 2.95
CA ASP A 141 -11.94 10.19 1.99
C ASP A 141 -12.17 8.85 1.27
N ALA A 142 -11.09 8.20 0.82
CA ALA A 142 -11.18 6.93 0.12
C ALA A 142 -9.89 6.11 0.25
N ILE A 143 -10.04 4.79 0.40
CA ILE A 143 -8.94 3.84 0.32
C ILE A 143 -8.99 3.18 -1.07
N GLY A 144 -8.11 3.63 -1.96
CA GLY A 144 -7.96 3.07 -3.30
C GLY A 144 -7.02 1.87 -3.32
N THR A 145 -6.89 1.25 -4.49
CA THR A 145 -6.05 0.05 -4.68
C THR A 145 -4.56 0.32 -4.42
N PHE A 146 -4.04 1.47 -4.87
CA PHE A 146 -2.60 1.82 -4.73
C PHE A 146 -2.36 3.02 -3.81
N SER A 147 -3.37 3.83 -3.54
CA SER A 147 -3.25 5.05 -2.76
C SER A 147 -4.52 5.32 -1.95
N THR A 148 -4.36 6.04 -0.85
CA THR A 148 -5.42 6.54 0.00
C THR A 148 -5.53 8.05 -0.21
N THR A 149 -6.75 8.54 -0.32
CA THR A 149 -7.05 9.97 -0.46
C THR A 149 -7.40 10.53 0.91
N LEU A 150 -6.72 11.61 1.29
CA LEU A 150 -6.95 12.37 2.52
C LEU A 150 -7.43 13.78 2.17
N ILE A 151 -8.33 14.31 2.97
CA ILE A 151 -8.77 15.71 2.91
C ILE A 151 -8.26 16.42 4.16
N THR A 152 -7.43 17.45 3.98
CA THR A 152 -6.89 18.23 5.08
C THR A 152 -7.93 19.20 5.66
N ARG A 153 -7.63 19.80 6.82
CA ARG A 153 -8.52 20.79 7.47
C ARG A 153 -8.72 22.06 6.66
N ASP A 154 -7.74 22.42 5.83
CA ASP A 154 -7.80 23.52 4.87
C ASP A 154 -8.43 23.10 3.51
N ASN A 155 -9.11 21.95 3.47
CA ASN A 155 -9.85 21.44 2.32
C ASN A 155 -8.99 21.15 1.08
N VAL A 156 -7.77 20.63 1.30
CA VAL A 156 -6.86 20.19 0.23
C VAL A 156 -6.87 18.67 0.14
N VAL A 157 -6.95 18.16 -1.09
CA VAL A 157 -6.89 16.73 -1.37
C VAL A 157 -5.42 16.29 -1.47
N ILE A 158 -5.04 15.33 -0.63
CA ILE A 158 -3.71 14.70 -0.63
C ILE A 158 -3.86 13.22 -0.98
N THR A 159 -3.15 12.76 -2.00
CA THR A 159 -3.09 11.35 -2.37
C THR A 159 -1.80 10.73 -1.84
N VAL A 160 -1.92 9.76 -0.94
CA VAL A 160 -0.79 9.09 -0.30
C VAL A 160 -0.70 7.64 -0.79
N PRO A 161 0.47 7.18 -1.27
CA PRO A 161 0.66 5.77 -1.61
C PRO A 161 0.40 4.86 -0.40
N ASN A 162 -0.39 3.80 -0.58
CA ASN A 162 -0.81 2.91 0.51
C ASN A 162 0.38 2.32 1.27
N GLY A 163 1.46 2.02 0.55
CA GLY A 163 2.68 1.49 1.16
C GLY A 163 3.28 2.42 2.22
N GLN A 164 3.22 3.74 2.01
CA GLN A 164 3.76 4.71 2.97
C GLN A 164 2.92 4.78 4.26
N LEU A 165 1.60 4.68 4.14
CA LEU A 165 0.70 4.63 5.30
C LEU A 165 0.83 3.32 6.08
N PHE A 166 1.05 2.20 5.38
CA PHE A 166 1.15 0.89 6.00
C PHE A 166 2.52 0.61 6.65
N SER A 167 3.61 1.18 6.11
CA SER A 167 4.97 0.91 6.60
C SER A 167 5.38 1.71 7.83
N GLY A 168 4.68 2.81 8.14
CA GLY A 168 5.06 3.76 9.18
C GLY A 168 4.14 3.74 10.40
N ASN A 169 4.50 4.54 11.40
CA ASN A 169 3.59 4.83 12.52
C ASN A 169 2.40 5.64 11.99
N LEU A 170 1.21 5.21 12.39
CA LEU A 170 -0.05 5.85 12.04
C LEU A 170 -0.79 6.23 13.31
N LYS A 171 -1.21 7.49 13.40
CA LYS A 171 -1.96 8.02 14.53
C LYS A 171 -3.40 8.26 14.08
N ASN A 172 -4.30 7.37 14.51
CA ASN A 172 -5.73 7.55 14.32
C ASN A 172 -6.30 8.32 15.51
N THR A 173 -6.73 9.54 15.26
CA THR A 173 -7.26 10.43 16.30
C THR A 173 -8.77 10.26 16.49
N SER A 174 -9.45 9.61 15.54
CA SER A 174 -10.89 9.35 15.57
C SER A 174 -11.25 8.02 16.24
N ALA A 175 -10.38 7.01 16.19
CA ALA A 175 -10.67 5.63 16.61
C ALA A 175 -11.29 5.45 18.01
N LEU A 176 -10.92 6.29 18.98
CA LEU A 176 -11.36 6.15 20.37
C LEU A 176 -12.52 7.07 20.76
N GLY A 177 -12.95 7.97 19.87
CA GLY A 177 -14.06 8.92 20.06
C GLY A 177 -13.90 9.98 21.17
N LYS A 178 -12.92 9.81 22.06
CA LYS A 178 -12.60 10.70 23.18
C LYS A 178 -11.15 11.17 23.07
N ARG A 179 -10.89 12.42 23.44
CA ARG A 179 -9.56 13.02 23.45
C ARG A 179 -9.32 13.80 24.72
N ARG A 180 -8.07 13.76 25.19
CA ARG A 180 -7.59 14.59 26.29
C ARG A 180 -6.99 15.87 25.72
N VAL A 181 -7.44 17.00 26.23
CA VAL A 181 -6.78 18.29 25.99
C VAL A 181 -5.69 18.43 27.03
N ASP A 182 -4.46 18.71 26.61
CA ASP A 182 -3.35 18.97 27.53
C ASP A 182 -3.04 20.48 27.48
N LEU A 183 -3.38 21.19 28.55
CA LEU A 183 -3.08 22.62 28.71
C LEU A 183 -1.98 22.79 29.75
N GLU A 184 -0.94 23.54 29.38
CA GLU A 184 0.14 23.95 30.27
C GLU A 184 -0.13 25.37 30.75
N ILE A 185 -0.22 25.56 32.06
CA ILE A 185 -0.64 26.80 32.70
C ILE A 185 0.43 27.22 33.69
N ASP A 186 1.12 28.31 33.39
CA ASP A 186 2.03 28.96 34.33
C ASP A 186 1.22 29.77 35.34
N ILE A 187 1.37 29.44 36.62
CA ILE A 187 0.68 30.11 37.73
C ILE A 187 1.62 31.07 38.50
N GLY A 188 2.90 31.16 38.13
CA GLY A 188 3.89 31.96 38.85
C GLY A 188 4.01 31.53 40.32
N ASP A 189 3.90 32.50 41.22
CA ASP A 189 3.95 32.31 42.68
C ASP A 189 2.56 32.11 43.33
N ARG A 190 1.50 31.92 42.52
CA ARG A 190 0.15 31.68 43.06
C ARG A 190 0.14 30.40 43.90
N PRO A 191 -0.72 30.34 44.95
CA PRO A 191 -0.81 29.16 45.77
C PRO A 191 -1.37 27.97 44.96
N ILE A 192 -0.69 26.83 45.05
CA ILE A 192 -0.92 25.66 44.19
C ILE A 192 -2.32 25.06 44.42
N GLU A 193 -2.62 24.61 45.64
CA GLU A 193 -3.90 23.94 45.95
C GLU A 193 -5.15 24.79 45.65
N PRO A 194 -5.20 26.10 46.01
CA PRO A 194 -6.31 26.97 45.62
C PRO A 194 -6.45 27.09 44.09
N THR A 195 -5.33 27.23 43.39
CA THR A 195 -5.34 27.36 41.93
C THR A 195 -5.80 26.07 41.25
N ILE A 196 -5.35 24.89 41.72
CA ILE A 196 -5.85 23.59 41.23
C ILE A 196 -7.37 23.48 41.44
N THR A 197 -7.86 23.87 42.62
CA THR A 197 -9.28 23.81 42.95
C THR A 197 -10.11 24.74 42.05
N LEU A 198 -9.62 25.96 41.81
CA LEU A 198 -10.23 26.92 40.89
C LEU A 198 -10.27 26.38 39.45
N LEU A 199 -9.16 25.86 38.94
CA LEU A 199 -9.08 25.35 37.57
C LEU A 199 -10.01 24.16 37.34
N LEU A 200 -10.11 23.24 38.32
CA LEU A 200 -11.02 22.11 38.24
C LEU A 200 -12.49 22.55 38.30
N SER A 201 -12.84 23.54 39.13
CA SER A 201 -14.22 24.04 39.25
C SER A 201 -14.69 24.81 38.02
N LEU A 202 -13.78 25.40 37.24
CA LEU A 202 -14.09 26.04 35.95
C LEU A 202 -14.41 25.02 34.85
N VAL A 203 -13.71 23.89 34.87
CA VAL A 203 -13.71 22.90 33.79
C VAL A 203 -14.78 21.82 34.00
N GLN A 204 -15.04 21.39 35.24
CA GLN A 204 -16.06 20.38 35.53
C GLN A 204 -17.48 20.70 35.02
N PRO A 205 -18.01 21.93 35.16
CA PRO A 205 -19.37 22.24 34.70
C PRO A 205 -19.47 22.46 33.19
N HIS A 206 -18.37 22.36 32.44
CA HIS A 206 -18.35 22.66 31.02
C HIS A 206 -19.10 21.58 30.20
N PRO A 207 -20.08 21.94 29.36
CA PRO A 207 -21.01 20.98 28.74
C PRO A 207 -20.35 19.99 27.77
N LEU A 208 -19.20 20.34 27.19
CA LEU A 208 -18.44 19.50 26.26
C LEU A 208 -17.33 18.67 26.92
N ILE A 209 -17.17 18.79 28.24
CA ILE A 209 -16.15 18.06 29.00
C ILE A 209 -16.79 16.83 29.61
N LEU A 210 -16.11 15.69 29.50
CA LEU A 210 -16.59 14.41 29.96
C LEU A 210 -16.41 14.29 31.47
N ASP A 211 -17.44 13.77 32.15
CA ASP A 211 -17.34 13.37 33.54
C ASP A 211 -16.48 12.11 33.71
N GLU A 212 -16.49 11.22 32.70
CA GLU A 212 -15.66 10.01 32.65
C GLU A 212 -14.92 9.85 31.30
N PRO A 213 -13.58 9.99 31.29
CA PRO A 213 -12.68 10.20 32.45
C PRO A 213 -12.75 11.61 33.03
N LYS A 214 -12.61 11.73 34.37
CA LYS A 214 -12.62 13.02 35.07
C LYS A 214 -11.48 13.93 34.62
N PRO A 215 -11.70 15.26 34.55
CA PRO A 215 -10.62 16.22 34.33
C PRO A 215 -9.62 16.14 35.47
N THR A 216 -8.33 16.25 35.14
CA THR A 216 -7.27 16.27 36.15
C THR A 216 -6.45 17.56 36.09
N CYS A 217 -5.93 17.97 37.23
CA CYS A 217 -5.02 19.10 37.32
C CYS A 217 -3.90 18.80 38.32
N HIS A 218 -2.65 18.91 37.88
CA HIS A 218 -1.47 18.54 38.68
C HIS A 218 -0.29 19.45 38.36
N VAL A 219 0.64 19.55 39.31
CA VAL A 219 1.91 20.26 39.09
C VAL A 219 2.73 19.53 38.02
N SER A 220 3.12 20.27 36.99
CA SER A 220 3.99 19.81 35.89
C SER A 220 5.45 20.00 36.26
N SER A 221 5.81 21.22 36.66
CA SER A 221 7.17 21.60 36.97
C SER A 221 7.20 22.76 37.97
N ILE A 222 8.30 22.86 38.71
CA ILE A 222 8.58 23.94 39.65
C ILE A 222 9.93 24.52 39.24
N SER A 223 10.00 25.83 39.05
CA SER A 223 11.20 26.53 38.60
C SER A 223 11.43 27.80 39.42
N ALA A 224 12.61 28.43 39.25
CA ALA A 224 12.92 29.71 39.90
C ALA A 224 12.02 30.86 39.42
N THR A 225 11.35 30.71 38.28
CA THR A 225 10.48 31.72 37.66
C THR A 225 9.00 31.50 37.92
N GLY A 226 8.63 30.37 38.55
CA GLY A 226 7.24 30.04 38.83
C GLY A 226 6.93 28.54 38.79
N THR A 227 5.68 28.23 39.13
CA THR A 227 5.11 26.87 39.08
C THR A 227 4.23 26.70 37.85
N VAL A 228 4.34 25.56 37.17
CA VAL A 228 3.51 25.22 36.01
C VAL A 228 2.58 24.07 36.36
N LEU A 229 1.30 24.20 36.02
CA LEU A 229 0.28 23.16 36.15
C LEU A 229 -0.10 22.58 34.78
N TYR A 230 -0.39 21.28 34.75
CA TYR A 230 -1.14 20.68 33.66
C TYR A 230 -2.63 20.61 34.01
N LEU A 231 -3.48 21.13 33.14
CA LEU A 231 -4.93 20.95 33.20
C LEU A 231 -5.37 20.06 32.03
N ARG A 232 -6.02 18.94 32.36
CA ARG A 232 -6.28 17.85 31.42
C ARG A 232 -7.74 17.41 31.38
N PRO A 233 -8.64 18.19 30.78
CA PRO A 233 -9.99 17.74 30.51
C PRO A 233 -10.06 16.74 29.36
N TRP A 234 -11.09 15.91 29.39
CA TRP A 234 -11.44 15.00 28.31
C TRP A 234 -12.69 15.52 27.58
N CYS A 235 -12.73 15.39 26.27
CA CYS A 235 -13.87 15.78 25.43
C CYS A 235 -14.04 14.79 24.27
N SER A 236 -15.09 14.95 23.45
CA SER A 236 -15.20 14.21 22.19
C SER A 236 -14.11 14.65 21.20
N THR A 237 -13.78 13.79 20.23
CA THR A 237 -12.81 14.12 19.17
C THR A 237 -13.25 15.35 18.36
N GLU A 238 -14.54 15.50 18.09
CA GLU A 238 -15.12 16.62 17.33
C GLU A 238 -15.00 17.95 18.07
N ALA A 239 -15.24 17.94 19.38
CA ALA A 239 -15.21 19.13 20.22
C ALA A 239 -13.78 19.55 20.61
N TYR A 240 -12.76 18.77 20.27
CA TYR A 240 -11.39 18.95 20.76
C TYR A 240 -10.83 20.36 20.57
N ASP A 241 -10.90 20.89 19.35
CA ASP A 241 -10.32 22.21 19.04
C ASP A 241 -11.11 23.35 19.71
N HIS A 242 -12.44 23.18 19.84
CA HIS A 242 -13.31 24.13 20.51
C HIS A 242 -13.03 24.16 22.02
N VAL A 243 -13.09 22.99 22.69
CA VAL A 243 -12.82 22.85 24.13
C VAL A 243 -11.42 23.33 24.48
N ARG A 244 -10.41 23.01 23.66
CA ARG A 244 -9.05 23.50 23.88
C ARG A 244 -8.98 25.02 23.91
N SER A 245 -9.63 25.68 22.96
CA SER A 245 -9.58 27.14 22.83
C SER A 245 -10.40 27.84 23.92
N GLU A 246 -11.62 27.35 24.17
CA GLU A 246 -12.55 27.90 25.16
C GLU A 246 -12.01 27.75 26.59
N VAL A 247 -11.53 26.56 26.96
CA VAL A 247 -10.92 26.33 28.28
C VAL A 247 -9.69 27.21 28.46
N GLN A 248 -8.85 27.38 27.44
CA GLN A 248 -7.69 28.26 27.51
C GLN A 248 -8.08 29.72 27.77
N GLN A 249 -9.17 30.20 27.16
CA GLN A 249 -9.71 31.53 27.43
C GLN A 249 -10.26 31.65 28.85
N LEU A 250 -11.09 30.70 29.28
CA LEU A 250 -11.69 30.68 30.62
C LEU A 250 -10.62 30.69 31.72
N VAL A 251 -9.57 29.88 31.56
CA VAL A 251 -8.42 29.85 32.46
C VAL A 251 -7.73 31.21 32.53
N LYS A 252 -7.49 31.85 31.37
CA LYS A 252 -6.83 33.16 31.33
C LYS A 252 -7.64 34.24 32.04
N GLU A 253 -8.96 34.26 31.85
CA GLU A 253 -9.87 35.21 32.48
C GLU A 253 -9.97 35.01 34.00
N ALA A 254 -10.04 33.75 34.46
CA ALA A 254 -10.09 33.42 35.87
C ALA A 254 -8.80 33.84 36.61
N LEU A 255 -7.63 33.49 36.06
CA LEU A 255 -6.34 33.86 36.66
C LEU A 255 -6.09 35.37 36.70
N ARG A 256 -6.67 36.14 35.75
CA ARG A 256 -6.59 37.60 35.76
C ARG A 256 -7.42 38.22 36.90
N THR A 257 -8.59 37.65 37.19
CA THR A 257 -9.52 38.20 38.17
C THR A 257 -9.07 37.90 39.60
N ASP A 258 -8.37 36.78 39.80
CA ASP A 258 -7.80 36.35 41.08
C ASP A 258 -6.37 36.90 41.33
N SER A 259 -5.92 37.88 40.54
CA SER A 259 -4.66 38.60 40.79
C SER A 259 -4.90 39.70 41.84
N PRO A 260 -4.25 39.67 43.00
CA PRO A 260 -4.25 40.83 43.89
C PRO A 260 -3.57 41.98 43.16
N VAL A 261 -4.21 43.16 43.20
CA VAL A 261 -3.57 44.45 42.87
C VAL A 261 -2.48 44.73 43.89
#